data_AF-A0A965M576-F1
#
_entry.id   AF-A0A965M576-F1
#
_cell.length_a   1.000
_cell.length_b   1.000
_cell.length_c   1.000
_cell.angle_alpha   90.00
_cell.angle_beta   90.00
_cell.angle_gamma   90.00
#
_symmetry.space_group_name_H-M   'P 1'
#
loop_
_entity.id
_entity.type
_entity.pdbx_description
1 polymer ?
#
loop_
_entity_poly.entity_id
_entity_poly.type
_entity_poly.pdbx_seq_one_letter_code
_entity_poly.pdbx_strand_id
1 'polypeptide(L)'
;MFRSVPPRRIQPSLHSPSSQPAEKAKNNSPEIQRPSWKFLVGLTALAVGCLLAGALALFFFLSGSSYSRTDDEIRTPQALQADYALWSSSLRELSKLVSQNHSPALPILPPAIPKDDSTLGLWNRWQNLPPDGLARAVLSRRLPQQVELVGLTPHRLITSEDGVTVDYAISLRAKEDILLVPVIPINLEKDLHPNQRRLYPKGVYAYDLPPGKVFDLSGQKTVLPAGTTMEGGWTLRHAEKSLGRWKVTRADLLPLTRVPALESIFVREASQPAPALLRAQSELINSRDKQIAAKQSLDERLASIAADVKQYRSSLMASAPAAAKSKGLGAGSGVPTGAGIGAVGGAATGAGIGAMAGGGDGAAIGAGAGALAGMVIGALIANAEQEKKVEREKAARREVVAAIERQVTDYEHRLLREFENELGQEATKQESTLARPTWSN
;
A
#
# COMPACT_ATOMS: atom_id res chain seq x y z
N MET A 1 9.66 -52.26 -15.84
CA MET A 1 9.42 -53.38 -14.90
C MET A 1 8.02 -53.24 -14.34
N PHE A 2 7.07 -54.01 -14.87
CA PHE A 2 5.69 -54.08 -14.39
C PHE A 2 5.61 -55.10 -13.24
N ARG A 3 4.93 -54.77 -12.14
CA ARG A 3 4.47 -55.75 -11.13
C ARG A 3 2.95 -55.64 -10.99
N SER A 4 2.29 -56.65 -11.52
CA SER A 4 0.86 -56.95 -11.44
C SER A 4 0.48 -57.53 -10.07
N VAL A 5 -0.59 -57.02 -9.48
CA VAL A 5 -1.24 -57.55 -8.26
C VAL A 5 -2.56 -58.22 -8.66
N PRO A 6 -2.94 -59.39 -8.09
CA PRO A 6 -4.04 -60.22 -8.59
C PRO A 6 -5.42 -59.88 -7.96
N PRO A 7 -6.53 -60.35 -8.56
CA PRO A 7 -7.88 -60.15 -8.03
C PRO A 7 -8.26 -61.21 -6.98
N ARG A 8 -8.97 -60.76 -5.94
CA ARG A 8 -9.47 -61.58 -4.83
C ARG A 8 -10.83 -62.19 -5.18
N ARG A 9 -10.86 -63.53 -5.22
CA ARG A 9 -12.02 -64.38 -5.49
C ARG A 9 -12.86 -64.54 -4.22
N ILE A 10 -14.15 -64.20 -4.25
CA ILE A 10 -15.10 -64.48 -3.17
C ILE A 10 -15.91 -65.72 -3.58
N GLN A 11 -15.81 -66.78 -2.78
CA GLN A 11 -16.62 -68.00 -2.88
C GLN A 11 -18.01 -67.78 -2.28
N PRO A 12 -19.08 -68.35 -2.85
CA PRO A 12 -20.36 -68.51 -2.17
C PRO A 12 -20.37 -69.82 -1.37
N SER A 13 -20.57 -69.73 -0.06
CA SER A 13 -20.80 -70.89 0.81
C SER A 13 -22.24 -71.39 0.63
N LEU A 14 -22.38 -72.59 0.06
CA LEU A 14 -23.59 -73.40 0.09
C LEU A 14 -23.88 -73.84 1.54
N HIS A 15 -25.08 -73.55 2.03
CA HIS A 15 -25.68 -74.22 3.18
C HIS A 15 -26.93 -74.96 2.70
N SER A 16 -26.87 -76.28 2.81
CA SER A 16 -28.00 -77.18 2.62
C SER A 16 -28.89 -77.17 3.87
N PRO A 17 -30.22 -77.04 3.75
CA PRO A 17 -31.11 -77.26 4.87
C PRO A 17 -31.54 -78.73 4.94
N SER A 18 -31.46 -79.22 6.18
CA SER A 18 -31.99 -80.47 6.71
C SER A 18 -33.48 -80.66 6.41
N SER A 19 -33.83 -81.86 5.94
CA SER A 19 -35.18 -82.37 5.77
C SER A 19 -35.77 -82.83 7.10
N GLN A 20 -36.86 -82.18 7.55
CA GLN A 20 -37.76 -82.69 8.58
C GLN A 20 -39.13 -83.07 7.97
N PRO A 21 -39.80 -84.11 8.50
CA PRO A 21 -41.00 -84.68 7.90
C PRO A 21 -42.26 -83.89 8.22
N ALA A 22 -43.21 -83.98 7.28
CA ALA A 22 -44.48 -83.28 7.24
C ALA A 22 -45.40 -83.61 8.43
N GLU A 23 -45.74 -82.58 9.20
CA GLU A 23 -46.88 -82.56 10.10
C GLU A 23 -48.04 -81.81 9.42
N LYS A 24 -49.16 -82.50 9.22
CA LYS A 24 -50.38 -81.96 8.60
C LYS A 24 -51.01 -80.90 9.51
N ALA A 25 -50.65 -79.64 9.30
CA ALA A 25 -51.34 -78.50 9.89
C ALA A 25 -52.63 -78.18 9.11
N LYS A 26 -53.74 -78.06 9.84
CA LYS A 26 -55.07 -77.65 9.35
C LYS A 26 -54.98 -76.30 8.64
N ASN A 27 -55.48 -76.29 7.40
CA ASN A 27 -55.60 -75.12 6.53
C ASN A 27 -56.70 -74.17 7.06
N ASN A 28 -56.32 -73.29 7.98
CA ASN A 28 -57.06 -72.06 8.26
C ASN A 28 -56.42 -70.95 7.42
N SER A 29 -56.83 -70.83 6.16
CA SER A 29 -56.46 -69.69 5.34
C SER A 29 -57.00 -68.42 6.02
N PRO A 30 -56.15 -67.50 6.50
CA PRO A 30 -56.63 -66.23 7.01
C PRO A 30 -57.28 -65.50 5.85
N GLU A 31 -58.55 -65.14 6.02
CA GLU A 31 -59.27 -64.26 5.12
C GLU A 31 -58.47 -62.96 5.01
N ILE A 32 -57.76 -62.79 3.89
CA ILE A 32 -56.94 -61.61 3.61
C ILE A 32 -57.92 -60.44 3.46
N GLN A 33 -58.20 -59.77 4.58
CA GLN A 33 -58.92 -58.51 4.61
C GLN A 33 -58.16 -57.54 3.71
N ARG A 34 -58.67 -57.36 2.48
CA ARG A 34 -58.13 -56.36 1.57
C ARG A 34 -58.28 -55.00 2.27
N PRO A 35 -57.18 -54.28 2.49
CA PRO A 35 -57.26 -52.98 3.14
C PRO A 35 -58.23 -52.11 2.35
N SER A 36 -59.19 -51.48 3.05
CA SER A 36 -60.17 -50.65 2.39
C SER A 36 -59.45 -49.57 1.56
N TRP A 37 -59.97 -49.25 0.37
CA TRP A 37 -59.39 -48.25 -0.54
C TRP A 37 -59.05 -46.93 0.17
N LYS A 38 -59.87 -46.54 1.16
CA LYS A 38 -59.66 -45.34 1.99
C LYS A 38 -58.34 -45.39 2.77
N PHE A 39 -57.90 -46.57 3.21
CA PHE A 39 -56.65 -46.77 3.92
C PHE A 39 -55.42 -46.61 3.01
N LEU A 40 -55.51 -47.11 1.76
CA LEU A 40 -54.46 -46.93 0.74
C LEU A 40 -54.31 -45.46 0.31
N VAL A 41 -55.41 -44.73 0.17
CA VAL A 41 -55.38 -43.28 -0.11
C VAL A 41 -54.77 -42.49 1.05
N GLY A 42 -55.07 -42.87 2.30
CA GLY A 42 -54.46 -42.24 3.48
C GLY A 42 -52.94 -42.42 3.54
N LEU A 43 -52.45 -43.64 3.29
CA LEU A 43 -51.01 -43.94 3.30
C LEU A 43 -50.25 -43.22 2.18
N THR A 44 -50.83 -43.15 0.99
CA THR A 44 -50.21 -42.44 -0.15
C THR A 44 -50.14 -40.93 0.10
N ALA A 45 -51.21 -40.33 0.65
CA ALA A 45 -51.19 -38.91 1.04
C ALA A 45 -50.12 -38.62 2.12
N LEU A 46 -49.99 -39.49 3.13
CA LEU A 46 -48.95 -39.37 4.16
C LEU A 46 -47.54 -39.45 3.56
N ALA A 47 -47.30 -40.43 2.68
CA ALA A 47 -46.00 -40.61 2.03
C ALA A 47 -45.61 -39.41 1.17
N VAL A 48 -46.55 -38.85 0.39
CA VAL A 48 -46.33 -37.64 -0.40
C VAL A 48 -46.08 -36.43 0.50
N GLY A 49 -46.82 -36.30 1.61
CA GLY A 49 -46.58 -35.26 2.61
C GLY A 49 -45.20 -35.33 3.22
N CYS A 50 -44.73 -36.52 3.61
CA CYS A 50 -43.37 -36.74 4.12
C CYS A 50 -42.30 -36.44 3.06
N LEU A 51 -42.52 -36.82 1.79
CA LEU A 51 -41.60 -36.50 0.70
C LEU A 51 -41.52 -35.00 0.43
N LEU A 52 -42.64 -34.28 0.41
CA LEU A 52 -42.67 -32.83 0.24
C LEU A 52 -42.01 -32.11 1.41
N ALA A 53 -42.29 -32.52 2.65
CA ALA A 53 -41.64 -31.97 3.83
C ALA A 53 -40.12 -32.24 3.81
N GLY A 54 -39.72 -33.45 3.41
CA GLY A 54 -38.32 -33.83 3.21
C GLY A 54 -37.65 -33.00 2.12
N ALA A 55 -38.31 -32.78 0.98
CA ALA A 55 -37.80 -31.97 -0.12
C ALA A 55 -37.70 -30.49 0.24
N LEU A 56 -38.65 -29.96 1.01
CA LEU A 56 -38.62 -28.57 1.49
C LEU A 56 -37.50 -28.37 2.53
N ALA A 57 -37.37 -29.30 3.48
CA ALA A 57 -36.27 -29.29 4.46
C ALA A 57 -34.92 -29.41 3.75
N LEU A 58 -34.81 -30.31 2.76
CA LEU A 58 -33.63 -30.45 1.91
C LEU A 58 -33.37 -29.18 1.10
N PHE A 59 -34.40 -28.52 0.57
CA PHE A 59 -34.26 -27.25 -0.14
C PHE A 59 -33.72 -26.17 0.79
N PHE A 60 -34.27 -25.98 1.98
CA PHE A 60 -33.73 -25.02 2.96
C PHE A 60 -32.31 -25.38 3.43
N PHE A 61 -32.00 -26.67 3.53
CA PHE A 61 -30.68 -27.16 3.86
C PHE A 61 -29.67 -26.90 2.72
N LEU A 62 -30.06 -27.10 1.47
CA LEU A 62 -29.24 -26.92 0.27
C LEU A 62 -29.15 -25.47 -0.20
N SER A 63 -30.14 -24.62 0.12
CA SER A 63 -30.17 -23.20 -0.26
C SER A 63 -28.95 -22.44 0.25
N GLY A 64 -28.24 -23.00 1.24
CA GLY A 64 -27.10 -22.37 1.88
C GLY A 64 -27.53 -21.12 2.64
N SER A 65 -26.90 -20.88 3.79
CA SER A 65 -27.04 -19.58 4.40
C SER A 65 -26.34 -18.56 3.51
N SER A 66 -27.12 -17.71 2.83
CA SER A 66 -26.54 -16.61 2.06
C SER A 66 -25.79 -15.69 3.03
N TYR A 67 -24.64 -15.19 2.59
CA TYR A 67 -23.83 -14.29 3.40
C TYR A 67 -23.36 -13.12 2.57
N SER A 68 -23.11 -12.00 3.24
CA SER A 68 -22.62 -10.80 2.60
C SER A 68 -21.15 -10.93 2.24
N ARG A 69 -20.79 -10.56 1.01
CA ARG A 69 -19.39 -10.46 0.57
C ARG A 69 -18.83 -9.04 0.74
N THR A 70 -19.71 -8.07 1.00
CA THR A 70 -19.32 -6.68 1.25
C THR A 70 -18.81 -6.49 2.66
N ASP A 71 -18.03 -5.43 2.88
CA ASP A 71 -17.56 -5.05 4.20
C ASP A 71 -18.67 -4.36 4.97
N ASP A 72 -19.37 -5.13 5.81
CA ASP A 72 -20.50 -4.65 6.61
C ASP A 72 -20.07 -4.25 8.04
N GLU A 73 -18.76 -4.15 8.29
CA GLU A 73 -18.23 -3.86 9.61
C GLU A 73 -18.53 -2.43 10.07
N ILE A 74 -19.03 -2.30 11.30
CA ILE A 74 -19.37 -1.00 11.88
C ILE A 74 -18.12 -0.41 12.55
N ARG A 75 -17.55 0.60 11.91
CA ARG A 75 -16.34 1.29 12.38
C ARG A 75 -16.69 2.59 13.09
N THR A 76 -17.06 2.47 14.36
CA THR A 76 -17.16 3.65 15.22
C THR A 76 -15.76 4.19 15.54
N PRO A 77 -15.60 5.50 15.79
CA PRO A 77 -14.30 6.06 16.21
C PRO A 77 -13.71 5.34 17.43
N GLN A 78 -14.56 4.93 18.38
CA GLN A 78 -14.14 4.18 19.56
C GLN A 78 -13.60 2.79 19.20
N ALA A 79 -14.28 2.07 18.29
CA ALA A 79 -13.81 0.77 17.81
C ALA A 79 -12.47 0.92 17.08
N LEU A 80 -12.32 1.92 16.21
CA LEU A 80 -11.06 2.19 15.52
C LEU A 80 -9.92 2.51 16.49
N GLN A 81 -10.18 3.25 17.57
CA GLN A 81 -9.17 3.54 18.59
C GLN A 81 -8.75 2.30 19.38
N ALA A 82 -9.70 1.44 19.74
CA ALA A 82 -9.41 0.18 20.42
C ALA A 82 -8.61 -0.77 19.52
N ASP A 83 -9.04 -0.89 18.26
CA ASP A 83 -8.36 -1.65 17.20
C ASP A 83 -6.94 -1.13 16.99
N TYR A 84 -6.77 0.19 16.92
CA TYR A 84 -5.46 0.83 16.79
C TYR A 84 -4.54 0.50 17.97
N ALA A 85 -5.03 0.58 19.21
CA ALA A 85 -4.23 0.30 20.40
C ALA A 85 -3.75 -1.16 20.44
N LEU A 86 -4.64 -2.11 20.15
CA LEU A 86 -4.30 -3.54 20.08
C LEU A 86 -3.32 -3.83 18.94
N TRP A 87 -3.61 -3.33 17.74
CA TRP A 87 -2.79 -3.57 16.56
C TRP A 87 -1.40 -2.93 16.69
N SER A 88 -1.31 -1.66 17.08
CA SER A 88 -0.03 -0.94 17.20
C SER A 88 0.84 -1.49 18.33
N SER A 89 0.26 -1.94 19.44
CA SER A 89 1.02 -2.60 20.52
C SER A 89 1.64 -3.91 20.04
N SER A 90 0.91 -4.72 19.27
CA SER A 90 1.45 -5.96 18.68
C SER A 90 2.63 -5.70 17.73
N LEU A 91 2.56 -4.64 16.92
CA LEU A 91 3.68 -4.25 16.05
C LEU A 91 4.89 -3.73 16.82
N ARG A 92 4.67 -2.96 17.90
CA ARG A 92 5.77 -2.48 18.76
C ARG A 92 6.46 -3.63 19.48
N GLU A 93 5.69 -4.59 19.98
CA GLU A 93 6.22 -5.81 20.60
C GLU A 93 7.02 -6.63 19.60
N LEU A 94 6.48 -6.83 18.40
CA LEU A 94 7.19 -7.50 17.31
C LEU A 94 8.50 -6.78 16.98
N SER A 95 8.47 -5.46 16.81
CA SER A 95 9.67 -4.65 16.55
C SER A 95 10.72 -4.79 17.66
N LYS A 96 10.29 -4.90 18.92
CA LYS A 96 11.19 -5.13 20.06
C LYS A 96 11.82 -6.53 19.99
N LEU A 97 11.02 -7.57 19.74
CA LEU A 97 11.50 -8.95 19.61
C LEU A 97 12.52 -9.11 18.47
N VAL A 98 12.24 -8.53 17.29
CA VAL A 98 13.13 -8.56 16.13
C VAL A 98 14.40 -7.71 16.36
N SER A 99 14.36 -6.74 17.28
CA SER A 99 15.56 -5.96 17.65
C SER A 99 16.45 -6.69 18.65
N GLN A 100 15.87 -7.51 19.52
CA GLN A 100 16.60 -8.28 20.53
C GLN A 100 17.17 -9.59 19.99
N ASN A 101 16.48 -10.22 19.04
CA ASN A 101 16.87 -11.52 18.50
C ASN A 101 17.42 -11.38 17.07
N HIS A 102 18.46 -12.15 16.75
CA HIS A 102 18.94 -12.29 15.37
C HIS A 102 18.13 -13.31 14.54
N SER A 103 17.19 -14.01 15.18
CA SER A 103 16.29 -14.97 14.55
C SER A 103 14.97 -14.30 14.13
N PRO A 104 14.28 -14.82 13.10
CA PRO A 104 12.98 -14.31 12.70
C PRO A 104 12.01 -14.40 13.89
N ALA A 105 11.50 -13.25 14.33
CA ALA A 105 10.48 -13.22 15.37
C ALA A 105 9.13 -13.46 14.69
N LEU A 106 8.58 -14.64 14.88
CA LEU A 106 7.26 -14.96 14.36
C LEU A 106 6.22 -14.05 15.05
N PRO A 107 5.28 -13.45 14.31
CA PRO A 107 4.21 -12.70 14.92
C PRO A 107 3.37 -13.64 15.77
N ILE A 108 3.16 -13.27 17.02
CA ILE A 108 2.43 -14.08 17.98
C ILE A 108 0.94 -13.89 17.67
N LEU A 109 0.33 -14.89 17.03
CA LEU A 109 -1.13 -14.93 16.94
C LEU A 109 -1.70 -15.13 18.36
N PRO A 110 -2.90 -14.57 18.65
CA PRO A 110 -3.59 -14.89 19.89
C PRO A 110 -3.68 -16.42 20.05
N PRO A 111 -3.55 -16.98 21.26
CA PRO A 111 -3.71 -18.42 21.43
C PRO A 111 -5.13 -18.84 21.06
N ALA A 112 -5.27 -19.99 20.40
CA ALA A 112 -6.58 -20.55 20.11
C ALA A 112 -7.29 -20.89 21.42
N ILE A 113 -8.54 -20.45 21.56
CA ILE A 113 -9.37 -20.81 22.70
C ILE A 113 -9.61 -22.33 22.65
N PRO A 114 -9.54 -23.05 23.78
CA PRO A 114 -9.85 -24.48 23.81
C PRO A 114 -11.20 -24.77 23.17
N LYS A 115 -11.25 -25.84 22.38
CA LYS A 115 -12.48 -26.26 21.70
C LYS A 115 -13.54 -26.62 22.72
N ASP A 116 -14.68 -25.93 22.66
CA ASP A 116 -15.84 -26.15 23.52
C ASP A 116 -16.97 -26.75 22.68
N ASP A 117 -16.98 -28.08 22.62
CA ASP A 117 -17.97 -28.84 21.85
C ASP A 117 -19.40 -28.69 22.39
N SER A 118 -19.58 -28.24 23.63
CA SER A 118 -20.92 -28.02 24.22
C SER A 118 -21.65 -26.85 23.55
N THR A 119 -20.91 -25.79 23.22
CA THR A 119 -21.45 -24.62 22.49
C THR A 119 -21.66 -24.90 21.01
N LEU A 120 -20.97 -25.92 20.48
CA LEU A 120 -20.95 -26.30 19.08
C LEU A 120 -21.78 -27.56 18.81
N GLY A 121 -22.88 -27.78 19.53
CA GLY A 121 -23.82 -28.88 19.24
C GLY A 121 -24.37 -28.81 17.81
N LEU A 122 -24.72 -29.97 17.23
CA LEU A 122 -25.21 -30.08 15.83
C LEU A 122 -26.33 -29.08 15.51
N TRP A 123 -27.31 -28.97 16.41
CA TRP A 123 -28.43 -28.03 16.26
C TRP A 123 -27.97 -26.57 16.32
N ASN A 124 -27.11 -26.22 17.29
CA ASN A 124 -26.62 -24.86 17.46
C ASN A 124 -25.73 -24.43 16.29
N ARG A 125 -24.90 -25.34 15.77
CA ARG A 125 -24.12 -25.11 14.55
C ARG A 125 -25.02 -24.80 13.37
N TRP A 126 -26.06 -25.62 13.16
CA TRP A 126 -26.95 -25.43 12.03
C TRP A 126 -27.73 -24.10 12.09
N GLN A 127 -28.19 -23.71 13.28
CA GLN A 127 -29.03 -22.53 13.44
C GLN A 127 -28.22 -21.22 13.53
N ASN A 128 -27.14 -21.22 14.31
CA ASN A 128 -26.49 -20.00 14.78
C ASN A 128 -25.05 -19.84 14.30
N LEU A 129 -24.39 -20.88 13.76
CA LEU A 129 -23.03 -20.72 13.25
C LEU A 129 -23.07 -20.02 11.88
N PRO A 130 -22.36 -18.90 11.70
CA PRO A 130 -22.21 -18.28 10.39
C PRO A 130 -21.53 -19.24 9.41
N PRO A 131 -21.89 -19.22 8.12
CA PRO A 131 -21.24 -20.05 7.11
C PRO A 131 -19.73 -19.76 7.05
N ASP A 132 -18.94 -20.82 6.90
CA ASP A 132 -17.46 -20.74 6.87
C ASP A 132 -16.95 -19.73 5.83
N GLY A 133 -17.62 -19.66 4.67
CA GLY A 133 -17.31 -18.70 3.61
C GLY A 133 -17.39 -17.22 4.04
N LEU A 134 -18.22 -16.88 5.03
CA LEU A 134 -18.28 -15.53 5.58
C LEU A 134 -17.02 -15.22 6.39
N ALA A 135 -16.66 -16.10 7.33
CA ALA A 135 -15.48 -15.94 8.17
C ALA A 135 -14.19 -15.89 7.32
N ARG A 136 -14.08 -16.78 6.31
CA ARG A 136 -12.98 -16.73 5.33
C ARG A 136 -12.94 -15.42 4.56
N ALA A 137 -14.09 -14.93 4.07
CA ALA A 137 -14.15 -13.66 3.36
C ALA A 137 -13.68 -12.50 4.25
N VAL A 138 -14.15 -12.43 5.49
CA VAL A 138 -13.73 -11.39 6.46
C VAL A 138 -12.23 -11.45 6.73
N LEU A 139 -11.68 -12.64 7.02
CA LEU A 139 -10.24 -12.81 7.23
C LEU A 139 -9.43 -12.45 5.98
N SER A 140 -9.85 -12.90 4.80
CA SER A 140 -9.12 -12.66 3.55
C SER A 140 -8.99 -11.18 3.19
N ARG A 141 -9.98 -10.33 3.55
CA ARG A 141 -9.90 -8.87 3.35
C ARG A 141 -8.92 -8.19 4.29
N ARG A 142 -8.66 -8.80 5.44
CA ARG A 142 -7.80 -8.26 6.51
C ARG A 142 -6.37 -8.76 6.39
N LEU A 143 -6.18 -9.95 5.84
CA LEU A 143 -4.87 -10.53 5.61
C LEU A 143 -4.22 -9.90 4.37
N PRO A 144 -2.89 -9.68 4.39
CA PRO A 144 -2.15 -9.33 3.19
C PRO A 144 -2.30 -10.45 2.15
N GLN A 145 -2.29 -10.13 0.85
CA GLN A 145 -2.48 -11.10 -0.25
C GLN A 145 -1.43 -12.22 -0.24
N GLN A 146 -0.29 -11.94 0.40
CA GLN A 146 0.87 -12.81 0.59
C GLN A 146 0.73 -13.76 1.78
N VAL A 147 -0.36 -13.68 2.55
CA VAL A 147 -0.67 -14.64 3.63
C VAL A 147 -1.94 -15.39 3.27
N GLU A 148 -1.83 -16.72 3.18
CA GLU A 148 -2.93 -17.61 2.86
C GLU A 148 -3.58 -18.17 4.12
N LEU A 149 -4.90 -18.21 4.15
CA LEU A 149 -5.66 -18.95 5.15
C LEU A 149 -5.75 -20.43 4.76
N VAL A 150 -4.96 -21.28 5.41
CA VAL A 150 -4.90 -22.73 5.16
C VAL A 150 -6.01 -23.46 5.92
N GLY A 151 -6.22 -23.10 7.19
CA GLY A 151 -7.16 -23.77 8.08
C GLY A 151 -8.04 -22.77 8.84
N LEU A 152 -9.31 -23.13 9.01
CA LEU A 152 -10.29 -22.36 9.77
C LEU A 152 -11.26 -23.33 10.43
N THR A 153 -11.25 -23.40 11.76
CA THR A 153 -12.06 -24.35 12.53
C THR A 153 -12.76 -23.62 13.68
N PRO A 154 -14.10 -23.64 13.77
CA PRO A 154 -14.80 -23.03 14.91
C PRO A 154 -14.54 -23.83 16.18
N HIS A 155 -14.17 -23.13 17.25
CA HIS A 155 -13.85 -23.70 18.57
C HIS A 155 -14.90 -23.37 19.62
N ARG A 156 -15.51 -22.18 19.58
CA ARG A 156 -16.55 -21.77 20.53
C ARG A 156 -17.56 -20.86 19.86
N LEU A 157 -18.84 -21.00 20.20
CA LEU A 157 -19.94 -20.18 19.70
C LEU A 157 -20.71 -19.59 20.89
N ILE A 158 -20.80 -18.27 20.97
CA ILE A 158 -21.57 -17.56 22.00
C ILE A 158 -22.72 -16.85 21.29
N THR A 159 -23.94 -17.11 21.74
CA THR A 159 -25.15 -16.47 21.20
C THR A 159 -25.56 -15.34 22.14
N SER A 160 -25.88 -14.18 21.57
CA SER A 160 -26.41 -13.00 22.27
C SER A 160 -27.74 -12.58 21.62
N GLU A 161 -28.48 -11.68 22.27
CA GLU A 161 -29.76 -11.16 21.72
C GLU A 161 -29.57 -10.53 20.33
N ASP A 162 -28.45 -9.83 20.12
CA ASP A 162 -28.18 -9.07 18.91
C ASP A 162 -27.45 -9.88 17.81
N GLY A 163 -26.97 -11.09 18.10
CA GLY A 163 -26.13 -11.84 17.16
C GLY A 163 -25.25 -12.90 17.81
N VAL A 164 -24.18 -13.29 17.13
CA VAL A 164 -23.27 -14.35 17.57
C VAL A 164 -21.80 -13.92 17.57
N THR A 165 -21.07 -14.43 18.55
CA THR A 165 -19.60 -14.38 18.62
C THR A 165 -19.06 -15.77 18.36
N VAL A 166 -18.04 -15.87 17.50
CA VAL A 166 -17.41 -17.16 17.19
C VAL A 166 -15.91 -17.07 17.33
N ASP A 167 -15.35 -17.97 18.13
CA ASP A 167 -13.90 -18.14 18.25
C ASP A 167 -13.45 -19.25 17.31
N TYR A 168 -12.47 -18.96 16.48
CA TYR A 168 -11.89 -19.88 15.52
C TYR A 168 -10.44 -20.19 15.88
N ALA A 169 -10.03 -21.44 15.65
CA ALA A 169 -8.63 -21.75 15.40
C ALA A 169 -8.33 -21.55 13.92
N ILE A 170 -7.25 -20.84 13.64
CA ILE A 170 -6.78 -20.51 12.30
C ILE A 170 -5.38 -21.06 12.06
N SER A 171 -5.11 -21.44 10.82
CA SER A 171 -3.78 -21.76 10.33
C SER A 171 -3.49 -20.89 9.10
N LEU A 172 -2.45 -20.07 9.19
CA LEU A 172 -2.03 -19.15 8.14
C LEU A 172 -0.69 -19.59 7.58
N ARG A 173 -0.45 -19.36 6.28
CA ARG A 173 0.83 -19.63 5.62
C ARG A 173 1.31 -18.41 4.85
N ALA A 174 2.57 -18.04 5.05
CA ALA A 174 3.21 -17.02 4.23
C ALA A 174 3.52 -17.57 2.84
N LYS A 175 3.11 -16.87 1.78
CA LYS A 175 3.45 -17.19 0.38
C LYS A 175 4.82 -16.62 0.00
N GLU A 176 5.23 -15.52 0.62
CA GLU A 176 6.54 -14.88 0.47
C GLU A 176 7.03 -14.35 1.82
N ASP A 177 8.27 -13.87 1.84
CA ASP A 177 8.86 -13.27 3.04
C ASP A 177 8.09 -12.01 3.44
N ILE A 178 7.62 -11.99 4.68
CA ILE A 178 7.08 -10.79 5.32
C ILE A 178 8.18 -10.18 6.18
N LEU A 179 8.47 -8.92 5.89
CA LEU A 179 9.54 -8.14 6.46
C LEU A 179 8.93 -7.04 7.34
N LEU A 180 9.60 -6.75 8.46
CA LEU A 180 9.36 -5.54 9.23
C LEU A 180 10.32 -4.46 8.73
N VAL A 181 9.77 -3.36 8.23
CA VAL A 181 10.54 -2.33 7.54
C VAL A 181 10.32 -0.98 8.20
N PRO A 182 11.38 -0.31 8.69
CA PRO A 182 11.27 1.03 9.24
C PRO A 182 10.76 2.02 8.19
N VAL A 183 9.91 2.94 8.63
CA VAL A 183 9.43 4.04 7.81
C VAL A 183 10.13 5.31 8.28
N ILE A 184 10.95 5.88 7.40
CA ILE A 184 11.76 7.06 7.68
C ILE A 184 11.31 8.23 6.81
N PRO A 185 11.56 9.48 7.22
CA PRO A 185 11.54 10.60 6.29
C PRO A 185 12.50 10.34 5.14
N ILE A 186 12.15 10.82 3.96
CA ILE A 186 13.05 10.74 2.80
C ILE A 186 14.41 11.35 3.14
N ASN A 187 15.48 10.56 2.95
CA ASN A 187 16.83 11.05 3.15
C ASN A 187 17.19 12.01 2.00
N LEU A 188 17.50 13.25 2.36
CA LEU A 188 17.83 14.32 1.43
C LEU A 188 19.36 14.41 1.33
N GLU A 189 19.88 14.37 0.11
CA GLU A 189 21.31 14.58 -0.12
C GLU A 189 21.72 16.00 0.33
N LYS A 190 22.94 16.15 0.85
CA LYS A 190 23.42 17.42 1.44
C LYS A 190 23.55 18.52 0.38
N ASP A 191 23.73 18.08 -0.86
CA ASP A 191 24.09 18.78 -2.07
C ASP A 191 22.86 19.34 -2.80
N LEU A 192 21.66 18.97 -2.36
CA LEU A 192 20.41 19.36 -3.04
C LEU A 192 20.19 20.87 -3.00
N HIS A 193 19.68 21.39 -4.10
CA HIS A 193 19.26 22.78 -4.22
C HIS A 193 18.20 23.11 -3.15
N PRO A 194 18.17 24.34 -2.59
CA PRO A 194 17.17 24.71 -1.57
C PRO A 194 15.71 24.43 -1.97
N ASN A 195 15.37 24.61 -3.25
CA ASN A 195 14.04 24.30 -3.78
C ASN A 195 13.74 22.79 -3.74
N GLN A 196 14.70 21.93 -4.10
CA GLN A 196 14.54 20.47 -3.98
C GLN A 196 14.32 20.08 -2.51
N ARG A 197 15.15 20.60 -1.60
CA ARG A 197 15.03 20.32 -0.16
C ARG A 197 13.65 20.70 0.41
N ARG A 198 13.03 21.76 -0.12
CA ARG A 198 11.67 22.19 0.26
C ARG A 198 10.57 21.27 -0.29
N LEU A 199 10.72 20.78 -1.52
CA LEU A 199 9.67 20.07 -2.25
C LEU A 199 9.68 18.56 -2.03
N TYR A 200 10.85 17.95 -1.87
CA TYR A 200 10.98 16.50 -1.69
C TYR A 200 10.13 15.95 -0.52
N PRO A 201 10.07 16.59 0.66
CA PRO A 201 9.20 16.13 1.75
C PRO A 201 7.69 16.13 1.44
N LYS A 202 7.27 16.77 0.34
CA LYS A 202 5.86 16.84 -0.09
C LYS A 202 5.50 15.77 -1.11
N GLY A 203 6.49 15.10 -1.69
CA GLY A 203 6.29 14.03 -2.67
C GLY A 203 5.66 12.77 -2.07
N VAL A 204 4.88 12.05 -2.87
CA VAL A 204 4.32 10.74 -2.52
C VAL A 204 5.21 9.65 -3.12
N TYR A 205 5.97 8.95 -2.27
CA TYR A 205 6.94 7.93 -2.71
C TYR A 205 6.42 6.50 -2.62
N ALA A 206 5.33 6.27 -1.89
CA ALA A 206 4.64 4.99 -1.77
C ALA A 206 3.14 5.21 -1.56
N TYR A 207 2.31 4.31 -2.11
CA TYR A 207 0.84 4.43 -2.09
C TYR A 207 0.20 4.16 -0.72
N ASP A 208 0.97 3.62 0.21
CA ASP A 208 0.55 3.21 1.54
C ASP A 208 1.26 4.00 2.64
N LEU A 209 2.08 4.99 2.28
CA LEU A 209 2.77 5.87 3.21
C LEU A 209 2.29 7.32 3.09
N PRO A 210 2.37 8.10 4.19
CA PRO A 210 2.21 9.54 4.13
C PRO A 210 3.25 10.21 3.20
N PRO A 211 2.94 11.41 2.66
CA PRO A 211 3.89 12.20 1.89
C PRO A 211 5.22 12.41 2.63
N GLY A 212 6.33 12.38 1.89
CA GLY A 212 7.68 12.56 2.43
C GLY A 212 8.23 11.37 3.22
N LYS A 213 7.50 10.25 3.32
CA LYS A 213 7.95 9.03 3.99
C LYS A 213 8.35 7.97 2.98
N VAL A 214 9.33 7.16 3.35
CA VAL A 214 9.86 6.06 2.53
C VAL A 214 10.17 4.86 3.42
N PHE A 215 10.18 3.66 2.84
CA PHE A 215 10.66 2.46 3.52
C PHE A 215 12.19 2.46 3.55
N ASP A 216 12.76 2.23 4.73
CA ASP A 216 14.20 1.98 4.87
C ASP A 216 14.52 0.51 4.61
N LEU A 217 14.85 0.21 3.37
CA LEU A 217 15.21 -1.15 2.95
C LEU A 217 16.52 -1.64 3.59
N SER A 218 17.37 -0.74 4.10
CA SER A 218 18.60 -1.14 4.77
C SER A 218 18.34 -1.66 6.19
N GLY A 219 17.29 -1.15 6.83
CA GLY A 219 16.83 -1.56 8.16
C GLY A 219 15.79 -2.68 8.14
N GLN A 220 15.46 -3.27 6.98
CA GLN A 220 14.45 -4.32 6.89
C GLN A 220 14.88 -5.59 7.62
N LYS A 221 13.92 -6.28 8.24
CA LYS A 221 14.18 -7.53 8.95
C LYS A 221 13.10 -8.57 8.67
N THR A 222 13.48 -9.80 8.34
CA THR A 222 12.53 -10.88 8.08
C THR A 222 11.83 -11.31 9.37
N VAL A 223 10.51 -11.17 9.38
CA VAL A 223 9.63 -11.57 10.48
C VAL A 223 9.05 -12.94 10.22
N LEU A 224 8.58 -13.18 9.00
CA LEU A 224 7.92 -14.41 8.61
C LEU A 224 8.47 -14.90 7.27
N PRO A 225 9.34 -15.91 7.27
CA PRO A 225 9.85 -16.49 6.03
C PRO A 225 8.75 -17.15 5.19
N ALA A 226 8.90 -17.14 3.87
CA ALA A 226 8.01 -17.82 2.94
C ALA A 226 7.83 -19.30 3.30
N GLY A 227 6.61 -19.80 3.13
CA GLY A 227 6.21 -21.17 3.48
C GLY A 227 5.97 -21.41 4.97
N THR A 228 6.36 -20.50 5.86
CA THR A 228 6.13 -20.64 7.29
C THR A 228 4.63 -20.68 7.58
N THR A 229 4.20 -21.72 8.29
CA THR A 229 2.83 -21.87 8.76
C THR A 229 2.75 -21.46 10.22
N MET A 230 1.71 -20.72 10.59
CA MET A 230 1.44 -20.27 11.94
C MET A 230 0.02 -20.63 12.33
N GLU A 231 -0.15 -20.96 13.61
CA GLU A 231 -1.44 -21.35 14.17
C GLU A 231 -1.80 -20.42 15.31
N GLY A 232 -3.09 -20.13 15.44
CA GLY A 232 -3.59 -19.23 16.47
C GLY A 232 -5.11 -19.19 16.55
N GLY A 233 -5.60 -18.31 17.40
CA GLY A 233 -6.99 -17.98 17.60
C GLY A 233 -7.38 -16.71 16.84
N TRP A 234 -8.62 -16.66 16.40
CA TRP A 234 -9.24 -15.45 15.85
C TRP A 234 -10.72 -15.40 16.23
N THR A 235 -11.19 -14.24 16.67
CA THR A 235 -12.57 -14.08 17.12
C THR A 235 -13.36 -13.20 16.16
N LEU A 236 -14.43 -13.79 15.63
CA LEU A 236 -15.51 -13.08 14.96
C LEU A 236 -16.44 -12.52 16.04
N ARG A 237 -16.17 -11.28 16.48
CA ARG A 237 -16.83 -10.67 17.64
C ARG A 237 -18.34 -10.50 17.50
N HIS A 238 -18.83 -10.24 16.31
CA HIS A 238 -20.25 -10.09 16.09
C HIS A 238 -20.64 -10.37 14.65
N ALA A 239 -21.49 -11.37 14.48
CA ALA A 239 -22.19 -11.64 13.25
C ALA A 239 -23.69 -11.74 13.51
N GLU A 240 -24.49 -11.20 12.60
CA GLU A 240 -25.95 -11.19 12.72
C GLU A 240 -26.59 -11.61 11.40
N LYS A 241 -27.83 -12.10 11.47
CA LYS A 241 -28.62 -12.48 10.30
C LYS A 241 -29.63 -11.38 9.98
N SER A 242 -29.30 -10.54 9.01
CA SER A 242 -30.14 -9.43 8.54
C SER A 242 -30.85 -9.84 7.25
N LEU A 243 -32.18 -9.87 7.25
CA LEU A 243 -33.02 -10.26 6.09
C LEU A 243 -32.64 -11.64 5.51
N GLY A 244 -32.35 -12.61 6.38
CA GLY A 244 -31.97 -13.95 5.97
C GLY A 244 -30.51 -14.10 5.50
N ARG A 245 -29.74 -13.00 5.46
CA ARG A 245 -28.33 -12.98 5.05
C ARG A 245 -27.43 -12.71 6.25
N TRP A 246 -26.37 -13.50 6.41
CA TRP A 246 -25.37 -13.25 7.43
C TRP A 246 -24.50 -12.05 7.09
N LYS A 247 -24.26 -11.19 8.08
CA LYS A 247 -23.37 -10.03 8.02
C LYS A 247 -22.44 -10.06 9.23
N VAL A 248 -21.24 -9.51 9.06
CA VAL A 248 -20.27 -9.35 10.15
C VAL A 248 -20.17 -7.86 10.42
N THR A 249 -20.50 -7.46 11.65
CA THR A 249 -20.39 -6.06 12.05
C THR A 249 -19.10 -5.80 12.83
N ARG A 250 -18.47 -6.83 13.40
CA ARG A 250 -17.20 -6.69 14.13
C ARG A 250 -16.40 -7.99 14.14
N ALA A 251 -15.08 -7.89 13.96
CA ALA A 251 -14.13 -8.99 14.12
C ALA A 251 -12.78 -8.49 14.62
N ASP A 252 -11.97 -9.36 15.23
CA ASP A 252 -10.65 -9.01 15.75
C ASP A 252 -9.59 -8.83 14.66
N LEU A 253 -8.71 -7.83 14.85
CA LEU A 253 -7.54 -7.65 14.00
C LEU A 253 -6.46 -8.66 14.39
N LEU A 254 -5.75 -9.16 13.39
CA LEU A 254 -4.55 -9.95 13.59
C LEU A 254 -3.33 -9.02 13.56
N PRO A 255 -2.19 -9.39 14.17
CA PRO A 255 -0.95 -8.59 14.09
C PRO A 255 -0.47 -8.36 12.65
N LEU A 256 -0.80 -9.28 11.75
CA LEU A 256 -0.48 -9.22 10.32
C LEU A 256 -1.48 -8.38 9.51
N THR A 257 -2.56 -7.90 10.12
CA THR A 257 -3.63 -7.21 9.39
C THR A 257 -3.14 -5.87 8.85
N ARG A 258 -3.42 -5.62 7.56
CA ARG A 258 -3.03 -4.40 6.84
C ARG A 258 -4.20 -3.43 6.77
N VAL A 259 -4.15 -2.38 7.59
CA VAL A 259 -5.17 -1.31 7.57
C VAL A 259 -4.48 0.01 7.22
N PRO A 260 -4.59 0.52 5.98
CA PRO A 260 -3.91 1.75 5.57
C PRO A 260 -4.15 2.93 6.51
N ALA A 261 -5.39 3.07 7.01
CA ALA A 261 -5.74 4.09 7.98
C ALA A 261 -4.94 3.98 9.29
N LEU A 262 -4.86 2.78 9.89
CA LEU A 262 -4.12 2.57 11.13
C LEU A 262 -2.61 2.70 10.93
N GLU A 263 -2.09 2.19 9.81
CA GLU A 263 -0.69 2.35 9.43
C GLU A 263 -0.31 3.82 9.26
N SER A 264 -1.17 4.62 8.63
CA SER A 264 -0.92 6.04 8.45
C SER A 264 -0.90 6.81 9.78
N ILE A 265 -1.77 6.46 10.72
CA ILE A 265 -1.77 7.02 12.08
C ILE A 265 -0.48 6.63 12.80
N PHE A 266 -0.10 5.36 12.73
CA PHE A 266 1.11 4.84 13.35
C PHE A 266 2.40 5.47 12.82
N VAL A 267 2.49 5.73 11.52
CA VAL A 267 3.65 6.40 10.90
C VAL A 267 3.71 7.89 11.28
N ARG A 268 2.57 8.53 11.54
CA ARG A 268 2.49 9.93 11.98
C ARG A 268 2.86 10.10 13.43
N GLU A 269 2.57 9.12 14.28
CA GLU A 269 3.04 9.11 15.66
C GLU A 269 4.58 9.10 15.65
N ALA A 270 5.17 10.27 15.91
CA ALA A 270 6.61 10.43 15.95
C ALA A 270 7.19 9.63 17.13
N SER A 271 7.57 8.38 16.89
CA SER A 271 8.23 7.52 17.86
C SER A 271 9.73 7.42 17.57
N GLN A 272 10.52 7.34 18.64
CA GLN A 272 11.86 6.76 18.60
C GLN A 272 11.80 5.40 19.31
N PRO A 273 12.17 4.28 18.64
CA PRO A 273 12.67 4.18 17.27
C PRO A 273 11.60 4.46 16.20
N ALA A 274 12.04 4.67 14.96
CA ALA A 274 11.16 4.92 13.82
C ALA A 274 10.09 3.81 13.69
N PRO A 275 8.83 4.16 13.39
CA PRO A 275 7.76 3.17 13.24
C PRO A 275 8.13 2.21 12.11
N ALA A 276 7.93 0.91 12.34
CA ALA A 276 8.18 -0.11 11.34
C ALA A 276 6.88 -0.83 10.97
N LEU A 277 6.70 -1.10 9.68
CA LEU A 277 5.50 -1.72 9.13
C LEU A 277 5.82 -3.06 8.51
N LEU A 278 4.84 -3.97 8.52
CA LEU A 278 4.95 -5.27 7.87
C LEU A 278 4.70 -5.14 6.38
N ARG A 279 5.68 -5.53 5.56
CA ARG A 279 5.62 -5.50 4.11
C ARG A 279 6.12 -6.79 3.51
N ALA A 280 5.49 -7.21 2.45
CA ALA A 280 5.93 -8.37 1.71
C ALA A 280 7.09 -7.95 0.76
N GLN A 281 8.04 -8.85 0.50
CA GLN A 281 9.24 -8.52 -0.29
C GLN A 281 8.89 -7.97 -1.69
N SER A 282 7.84 -8.48 -2.32
CA SER A 282 7.38 -7.99 -3.64
C SER A 282 6.85 -6.54 -3.57
N GLU A 283 6.16 -6.19 -2.49
CA GLU A 283 5.63 -4.84 -2.26
C GLU A 283 6.75 -3.82 -2.09
N LEU A 284 7.84 -4.20 -1.41
CA LEU A 284 9.00 -3.33 -1.21
C LEU A 284 9.74 -3.04 -2.51
N ILE A 285 9.87 -4.03 -3.40
CA ILE A 285 10.44 -3.82 -4.74
C ILE A 285 9.59 -2.83 -5.51
N ASN A 286 8.27 -3.06 -5.55
CA ASN A 286 7.34 -2.14 -6.20
C ASN A 286 7.41 -0.73 -5.60
N SER A 287 7.52 -0.62 -4.27
CA SER A 287 7.65 0.67 -3.58
C SER A 287 8.97 1.37 -3.90
N ARG A 288 10.06 0.64 -4.08
CA ARG A 288 11.36 1.20 -4.47
C ARG A 288 11.31 1.77 -5.88
N ASP A 289 10.72 1.03 -6.82
CA ASP A 289 10.60 1.49 -8.21
C ASP A 289 9.74 2.75 -8.29
N LYS A 290 8.65 2.79 -7.52
CA LYS A 290 7.78 3.97 -7.38
C LYS A 290 8.50 5.15 -6.74
N GLN A 291 9.32 4.91 -5.72
CA GLN A 291 10.14 5.95 -5.10
C GLN A 291 11.14 6.54 -6.11
N ILE A 292 11.80 5.70 -6.91
CA ILE A 292 12.74 6.15 -7.96
C ILE A 292 11.99 6.98 -9.00
N ALA A 293 10.87 6.47 -9.51
CA ALA A 293 10.05 7.18 -10.50
C ALA A 293 9.53 8.52 -9.97
N ALA A 294 9.08 8.59 -8.71
CA ALA A 294 8.61 9.82 -8.08
C ALA A 294 9.72 10.84 -7.85
N LYS A 295 10.96 10.40 -7.56
CA LYS A 295 12.12 11.30 -7.50
C LYS A 295 12.46 11.84 -8.89
N GLN A 296 12.52 10.96 -9.88
CA GLN A 296 12.81 11.34 -11.27
C GLN A 296 11.79 12.33 -11.80
N SER A 297 10.49 12.11 -11.59
CA SER A 297 9.46 13.04 -12.06
C SER A 297 9.55 14.41 -11.38
N LEU A 298 9.93 14.45 -10.10
CA LEU A 298 10.16 15.70 -9.37
C LEU A 298 11.38 16.45 -9.95
N ASP A 299 12.49 15.75 -10.16
CA ASP A 299 13.70 16.33 -10.73
C ASP A 299 13.49 16.81 -12.18
N GLU A 300 12.77 16.04 -13.01
CA GLU A 300 12.38 16.42 -14.36
C GLU A 300 11.50 17.68 -14.36
N ARG A 301 10.52 17.77 -13.44
CA ARG A 301 9.68 18.96 -13.33
C ARG A 301 10.50 20.18 -12.91
N LEU A 302 11.45 20.04 -11.98
CA LEU A 302 12.34 21.13 -11.60
C LEU A 302 13.29 21.56 -12.73
N ALA A 303 13.83 20.60 -13.48
CA ALA A 303 14.64 20.90 -14.66
C ALA A 303 13.83 21.64 -15.74
N SER A 304 12.56 21.26 -15.94
CA SER A 304 11.66 21.97 -16.85
C SER A 304 11.39 23.40 -16.40
N ILE A 305 11.14 23.64 -15.11
CA ILE A 305 10.96 24.99 -14.56
C ILE A 305 12.24 25.82 -14.77
N ALA A 306 13.42 25.24 -14.53
CA ALA A 306 14.69 25.94 -14.77
C ALA A 306 14.89 26.30 -16.25
N ALA A 307 14.50 25.41 -17.17
CA ALA A 307 14.54 25.67 -18.61
C ALA A 307 13.57 26.80 -19.01
N ASP A 308 12.34 26.79 -18.49
CA ASP A 308 11.34 27.83 -18.73
C ASP A 308 11.79 29.19 -18.22
N VAL A 309 12.36 29.24 -17.01
CA VAL A 309 12.93 30.46 -16.42
C VAL A 309 14.08 30.99 -17.28
N LYS A 310 14.94 30.12 -17.81
CA LYS A 310 16.04 30.50 -18.71
C LYS A 310 15.53 31.07 -20.03
N GLN A 311 14.49 30.47 -20.62
CA GLN A 311 13.86 30.97 -21.85
C GLN A 311 13.13 32.29 -21.61
N TYR A 312 12.43 32.43 -20.48
CA TYR A 312 11.78 33.67 -20.09
C TYR A 312 12.81 34.80 -19.93
N ARG A 313 13.92 34.54 -19.21
CA ARG A 313 15.03 35.48 -19.06
C ARG A 313 15.63 35.90 -20.41
N SER A 314 15.87 34.96 -21.32
CA SER A 314 16.45 35.29 -22.64
C SER A 314 15.51 36.15 -23.48
N SER A 315 14.20 35.91 -23.42
CA SER A 315 13.20 36.74 -24.11
C SER A 315 13.12 38.17 -23.57
N LEU A 316 13.17 38.35 -22.24
CA LEU A 316 13.23 39.68 -21.63
C LEU A 316 14.56 40.39 -21.96
N MET A 317 15.68 39.68 -21.91
CA MET A 317 17.01 40.24 -22.22
C MET A 317 17.16 40.63 -23.69
N ALA A 318 16.44 40.00 -24.61
CA ALA A 318 16.39 40.41 -26.02
C ALA A 318 15.80 41.82 -26.21
N SER A 319 14.94 42.26 -25.27
CA SER A 319 14.39 43.63 -25.25
C SER A 319 15.29 44.64 -24.52
N ALA A 320 16.33 44.18 -23.83
CA ALA A 320 17.24 45.05 -23.10
C ALA A 320 18.15 45.84 -24.07
N PRO A 321 18.52 47.09 -23.76
CA PRO A 321 19.43 47.85 -24.59
C PRO A 321 20.74 47.09 -24.79
N ALA A 322 21.15 46.95 -26.06
CA ALA A 322 22.36 46.26 -26.46
C ALA A 322 23.56 46.83 -25.70
N ALA A 323 24.48 45.96 -25.28
CA ALA A 323 25.77 46.43 -24.78
C ALA A 323 26.40 47.31 -25.88
N ALA A 324 26.87 48.50 -25.51
CA ALA A 324 27.67 49.32 -26.42
C ALA A 324 28.79 48.43 -26.97
N LYS A 325 28.68 48.04 -28.25
CA LYS A 325 29.75 47.31 -28.93
C LYS A 325 30.95 48.23 -28.84
N SER A 326 31.97 47.86 -28.06
CA SER A 326 33.27 48.50 -28.20
C SER A 326 33.64 48.30 -29.66
N LYS A 327 33.67 49.41 -30.41
CA LYS A 327 34.06 49.40 -31.80
C LYS A 327 35.54 49.02 -31.78
N GLY A 328 35.82 47.72 -31.92
CA GLY A 328 37.16 47.22 -32.12
C GLY A 328 37.73 47.96 -33.31
N LEU A 329 38.73 48.80 -33.06
CA LEU A 329 39.61 49.34 -34.07
C LEU A 329 40.26 48.14 -34.77
N GLY A 330 39.80 47.86 -35.99
CA GLY A 330 40.47 46.94 -36.88
C GLY A 330 41.78 47.54 -37.40
N ALA A 331 42.78 46.66 -37.52
CA ALA A 331 43.86 46.68 -38.50
C ALA A 331 44.83 47.89 -38.51
N GLY A 332 45.93 47.74 -37.78
CA GLY A 332 47.15 48.52 -37.99
C GLY A 332 48.18 48.28 -36.89
N SER A 333 49.35 47.74 -37.26
CA SER A 333 50.57 47.53 -36.45
C SER A 333 50.51 46.54 -35.25
N GLY A 334 50.77 45.27 -35.53
CA GLY A 334 51.98 44.61 -35.00
C GLY A 334 52.11 44.25 -33.52
N VAL A 335 51.03 44.11 -32.73
CA VAL A 335 51.14 43.60 -31.34
C VAL A 335 50.10 42.50 -31.10
N PRO A 336 50.48 41.30 -30.60
CA PRO A 336 49.57 40.18 -30.46
C PRO A 336 48.42 40.47 -29.47
N THR A 337 47.24 40.13 -29.95
CA THR A 337 45.90 40.47 -29.49
C THR A 337 45.56 39.93 -28.10
N GLY A 338 45.43 40.81 -27.09
CA GLY A 338 44.93 40.48 -25.74
C GLY A 338 43.39 40.35 -25.63
N ALA A 339 42.64 40.62 -26.72
CA ALA A 339 41.18 40.60 -26.72
C ALA A 339 40.58 39.18 -26.64
N GLY A 340 41.32 38.15 -27.06
CA GLY A 340 40.91 36.74 -26.90
C GLY A 340 41.06 36.22 -25.46
N ILE A 341 41.91 36.85 -24.65
CA ILE A 341 42.26 36.38 -23.30
C ILE A 341 41.29 36.93 -22.25
N GLY A 342 40.69 38.11 -22.44
CA GLY A 342 39.74 38.69 -21.47
C GLY A 342 38.39 37.98 -21.40
N ALA A 343 37.84 37.53 -22.53
CA ALA A 343 36.58 36.79 -22.58
C ALA A 343 36.75 35.34 -22.07
N VAL A 344 37.89 34.70 -22.40
CA VAL A 344 38.23 33.35 -21.92
C VAL A 344 38.64 33.39 -20.44
N GLY A 345 39.36 34.41 -19.99
CA GLY A 345 39.75 34.62 -18.59
C GLY A 345 38.57 34.94 -17.67
N GLY A 346 37.67 35.85 -18.05
CA GLY A 346 36.48 36.19 -17.25
C GLY A 346 35.45 35.06 -17.16
N ALA A 347 35.28 34.29 -18.24
CA ALA A 347 34.48 33.08 -18.21
C ALA A 347 35.12 31.98 -17.34
N ALA A 348 36.45 31.80 -17.39
CA ALA A 348 37.16 30.81 -16.57
C ALA A 348 37.21 31.18 -15.08
N THR A 349 37.42 32.45 -14.73
CA THR A 349 37.40 32.92 -13.33
C THR A 349 35.99 32.95 -12.76
N GLY A 350 34.99 33.36 -13.56
CA GLY A 350 33.58 33.32 -13.19
C GLY A 350 33.03 31.89 -13.05
N ALA A 351 33.45 30.97 -13.93
CA ALA A 351 33.19 29.55 -13.79
C ALA A 351 33.89 28.97 -12.56
N GLY A 352 35.11 29.42 -12.24
CA GLY A 352 35.85 28.98 -11.05
C GLY A 352 35.19 29.41 -9.73
N ILE A 353 34.78 30.68 -9.61
CA ILE A 353 34.10 31.20 -8.40
C ILE A 353 32.68 30.63 -8.30
N GLY A 354 31.98 30.52 -9.44
CA GLY A 354 30.67 29.90 -9.52
C GLY A 354 30.67 28.39 -9.22
N ALA A 355 31.71 27.67 -9.66
CA ALA A 355 31.90 26.25 -9.35
C ALA A 355 32.23 26.03 -7.87
N MET A 356 33.00 26.94 -7.25
CA MET A 356 33.34 26.88 -5.82
C MET A 356 32.17 27.24 -4.90
N ALA A 357 31.19 28.04 -5.36
CA ALA A 357 30.03 28.46 -4.56
C ALA A 357 28.74 27.68 -4.84
N GLY A 358 28.60 27.02 -6.00
CA GLY A 358 27.35 26.38 -6.41
C GLY A 358 27.48 25.18 -7.36
N GLY A 359 28.66 24.57 -7.51
CA GLY A 359 28.85 23.41 -8.39
C GLY A 359 28.67 23.73 -9.88
N GLY A 360 28.37 22.72 -10.70
CA GLY A 360 28.32 22.83 -12.17
C GLY A 360 27.34 23.90 -12.70
N ASP A 361 26.22 24.14 -12.01
CA ASP A 361 25.25 25.17 -12.39
C ASP A 361 25.67 26.57 -11.93
N GLY A 362 26.35 26.66 -10.78
CA GLY A 362 27.03 27.88 -10.35
C GLY A 362 28.12 28.29 -11.33
N ALA A 363 28.80 27.33 -11.97
CA ALA A 363 29.79 27.61 -13.01
C ALA A 363 29.16 28.25 -14.26
N ALA A 364 27.93 27.90 -14.64
CA ALA A 364 27.24 28.50 -15.78
C ALA A 364 26.73 29.91 -15.47
N ILE A 365 26.17 30.14 -14.28
CA ILE A 365 25.72 31.46 -13.82
C ILE A 365 26.92 32.38 -13.56
N GLY A 366 27.97 31.84 -12.94
CA GLY A 366 29.24 32.51 -12.68
C GLY A 366 30.02 32.81 -13.96
N ALA A 367 30.02 31.92 -14.95
CA ALA A 367 30.59 32.20 -16.27
C ALA A 367 29.80 33.29 -17.00
N GLY A 368 28.46 33.30 -16.90
CA GLY A 368 27.61 34.34 -17.47
C GLY A 368 27.86 35.73 -16.85
N ALA A 369 27.96 35.80 -15.52
CA ALA A 369 28.26 37.04 -14.79
C ALA A 369 29.73 37.47 -14.95
N GLY A 370 30.67 36.52 -14.95
CA GLY A 370 32.11 36.73 -15.10
C GLY A 370 32.54 37.14 -16.51
N ALA A 371 31.88 36.62 -17.56
CA ALA A 371 32.07 37.08 -18.93
C ALA A 371 31.58 38.52 -19.12
N LEU A 372 30.49 38.91 -18.45
CA LEU A 372 29.98 40.28 -18.46
C LEU A 372 30.87 41.25 -17.67
N ALA A 373 31.49 40.80 -16.58
CA ALA A 373 32.45 41.60 -15.79
C ALA A 373 33.83 41.69 -16.46
N GLY A 374 34.31 40.61 -17.07
CA GLY A 374 35.62 40.54 -17.75
C GLY A 374 35.72 41.43 -18.99
N MET A 375 34.61 41.71 -19.68
CA MET A 375 34.59 42.67 -20.78
C MET A 375 34.71 44.14 -20.33
N VAL A 376 34.60 44.45 -19.04
CA VAL A 376 34.61 45.84 -18.53
C VAL A 376 36.04 46.37 -18.32
N ILE A 377 37.05 45.51 -18.17
CA ILE A 377 38.39 45.92 -17.72
C ILE A 377 39.35 46.24 -18.90
N GLY A 378 39.04 45.82 -20.13
CA GLY A 378 39.96 45.96 -21.28
C GLY A 378 39.99 47.31 -22.00
N ALA A 379 39.27 48.34 -21.55
CA ALA A 379 39.12 49.60 -22.28
C ALA A 379 39.27 50.81 -21.34
N LEU A 380 40.48 50.98 -20.79
CA LEU A 380 40.91 52.25 -20.23
C LEU A 380 41.98 52.83 -21.16
N ILE A 381 41.59 53.79 -22.01
CA ILE A 381 42.38 54.96 -22.42
C ILE A 381 41.46 55.94 -23.21
N ALA A 382 41.35 57.15 -22.63
CA ALA A 382 41.10 58.49 -23.19
C ALA A 382 39.73 58.87 -23.84
N ASN A 383 38.85 59.51 -23.03
CA ASN A 383 38.22 60.83 -23.26
C ASN A 383 37.13 61.13 -22.19
N ALA A 384 37.30 62.17 -21.37
CA ALA A 384 36.46 62.45 -20.18
C ALA A 384 34.97 62.77 -20.45
N GLU A 385 34.61 63.20 -21.67
CA GLU A 385 33.20 63.40 -22.06
C GLU A 385 32.51 62.13 -22.57
N GLN A 386 33.26 61.23 -23.20
CA GLN A 386 32.76 59.91 -23.59
C GLN A 386 32.57 59.02 -22.36
N GLU A 387 33.44 59.17 -21.36
CA GLU A 387 33.36 58.45 -20.09
C GLU A 387 32.04 58.72 -19.35
N LYS A 388 31.62 60.00 -19.23
CA LYS A 388 30.33 60.35 -18.60
C LYS A 388 29.11 59.83 -19.34
N LYS A 389 29.14 59.77 -20.68
CA LYS A 389 28.04 59.21 -21.48
C LYS A 389 27.97 57.69 -21.35
N VAL A 390 29.12 57.02 -21.44
CA VAL A 390 29.25 55.58 -21.24
C VAL A 390 28.85 55.17 -19.83
N GLU A 391 29.17 55.96 -18.82
CA GLU A 391 28.77 55.71 -17.43
C GLU A 391 27.25 55.83 -17.24
N ARG A 392 26.61 56.84 -17.81
CA ARG A 392 25.14 57.00 -17.79
C ARG A 392 24.42 55.85 -18.52
N GLU A 393 24.93 55.43 -19.69
CA GLU A 393 24.38 54.29 -20.43
C GLU A 393 24.55 52.97 -19.66
N LYS A 394 25.70 52.78 -19.00
CA LYS A 394 25.94 51.62 -18.11
C LYS A 394 25.00 51.63 -16.91
N ALA A 395 24.77 52.78 -16.28
CA ALA A 395 23.85 52.91 -15.15
C ALA A 395 22.41 52.59 -15.56
N ALA A 396 21.91 53.19 -16.65
CA ALA A 396 20.59 52.92 -17.18
C ALA A 396 20.40 51.43 -17.55
N ARG A 397 21.41 50.79 -18.13
CA ARG A 397 21.37 49.35 -18.43
C ARG A 397 21.35 48.48 -17.18
N ARG A 398 22.10 48.84 -16.13
CA ARG A 398 22.07 48.12 -14.84
C ARG A 398 20.68 48.15 -14.23
N GLU A 399 19.98 49.28 -14.30
CA GLU A 399 18.62 49.40 -13.80
C GLU A 399 17.65 48.50 -14.58
N VAL A 400 17.73 48.49 -15.92
CA VAL A 400 16.89 47.62 -16.77
C VAL A 400 17.19 46.14 -16.50
N VAL A 401 18.46 45.75 -16.42
CA VAL A 401 18.85 44.36 -16.12
C VAL A 401 18.37 43.96 -14.73
N ALA A 402 18.53 44.82 -13.72
CA ALA A 402 18.03 44.54 -12.37
C ALA A 402 16.51 44.39 -12.34
N ALA A 403 15.76 45.18 -13.12
CA ALA A 403 14.33 45.03 -13.26
C ALA A 403 13.95 43.71 -13.95
N ILE A 404 14.68 43.30 -14.98
CA ILE A 404 14.50 42.00 -15.65
C ILE A 404 14.76 40.85 -14.68
N GLU A 405 15.88 40.88 -13.93
CA GLU A 405 16.20 39.82 -12.96
C GLU A 405 15.12 39.69 -11.89
N ARG A 406 14.55 40.81 -11.39
CA ARG A 406 13.40 40.76 -10.47
C ARG A 406 12.20 40.04 -11.10
N GLN A 407 11.86 40.39 -12.34
CA GLN A 407 10.76 39.72 -13.05
C GLN A 407 11.01 38.23 -13.27
N VAL A 408 12.26 37.83 -13.55
CA VAL A 408 12.66 36.42 -13.70
C VAL A 408 12.53 35.67 -12.38
N THR A 409 13.01 36.25 -11.27
CA THR A 409 12.86 35.66 -9.92
C THR A 409 11.39 35.54 -9.53
N ASP A 410 10.57 36.55 -9.80
CA ASP A 410 9.12 36.50 -9.52
C ASP A 410 8.42 35.43 -10.37
N TYR A 411 8.86 35.24 -11.62
CA TYR A 411 8.37 34.18 -12.49
C TYR A 411 8.77 32.78 -11.99
N GLU A 412 10.04 32.58 -11.62
CA GLU A 412 10.53 31.34 -11.01
C GLU A 412 9.74 30.99 -9.74
N HIS A 413 9.59 31.95 -8.82
CA HIS A 413 8.84 31.76 -7.59
C HIS A 413 7.38 31.36 -7.85
N ARG A 414 6.76 31.89 -8.90
CA ARG A 414 5.39 31.53 -9.28
C ARG A 414 5.30 30.08 -9.74
N LEU A 415 6.16 29.66 -10.68
CA LEU A 415 6.20 28.28 -11.17
C LEU A 415 6.49 27.28 -10.04
N LEU A 416 7.41 27.61 -9.14
CA LEU A 416 7.71 26.78 -7.98
C LEU A 416 6.54 26.70 -7.00
N ARG A 417 5.79 27.79 -6.76
CA ARG A 417 4.58 27.76 -5.93
C ARG A 417 3.48 26.93 -6.57
N GLU A 418 3.29 27.04 -7.89
CA GLU A 418 2.34 26.21 -8.63
C GLU A 418 2.67 24.73 -8.47
N PHE A 419 3.93 24.34 -8.70
CA PHE A 419 4.37 22.97 -8.51
C PHE A 419 4.25 22.49 -7.05
N GLU A 420 4.56 23.36 -6.09
CA GLU A 420 4.36 23.07 -4.66
C GLU A 420 2.88 22.84 -4.30
N ASN A 421 1.98 23.59 -4.92
CA ASN A 421 0.53 23.42 -4.76
C ASN A 421 0.06 22.11 -5.40
N GLU A 422 0.58 21.73 -6.58
CA GLU A 422 0.32 20.44 -7.21
C GLU A 422 0.71 19.29 -6.28
N LEU A 423 1.95 19.29 -5.75
CA LEU A 423 2.40 18.30 -4.77
C LEU A 423 1.55 18.31 -3.51
N GLY A 424 1.12 19.48 -3.04
CA GLY A 424 0.20 19.61 -1.91
C GLY A 424 -1.17 18.96 -2.14
N GLN A 425 -1.74 19.12 -3.34
CA GLN A 425 -3.01 18.49 -3.71
C GLN A 425 -2.88 16.96 -3.79
N GLU A 426 -1.80 16.46 -4.39
CA GLU A 426 -1.51 15.03 -4.44
C GLU A 426 -1.30 14.45 -3.04
N ALA A 427 -0.56 15.16 -2.19
CA ALA A 427 -0.38 14.82 -0.80
C ALA A 427 -1.73 14.73 -0.07
N THR A 428 -2.59 15.75 -0.15
CA THR A 428 -3.92 15.71 0.49
C THR A 428 -4.80 14.59 -0.06
N LYS A 429 -4.76 14.32 -1.38
CA LYS A 429 -5.49 13.20 -1.99
C LYS A 429 -5.00 11.86 -1.43
N GLN A 430 -3.69 11.70 -1.33
CA GLN A 430 -3.06 10.51 -0.76
C GLN A 430 -3.46 10.35 0.71
N GLU A 431 -3.37 11.40 1.51
CA GLU A 431 -3.80 11.38 2.92
C GLU A 431 -5.27 11.03 3.07
N SER A 432 -6.15 11.57 2.22
CA SER A 432 -7.57 11.23 2.23
C SER A 432 -7.84 9.77 1.85
N THR A 433 -6.99 9.21 0.98
CA THR A 433 -7.07 7.80 0.58
C THR A 433 -6.62 6.90 1.72
N LEU A 434 -5.53 7.26 2.42
CA LEU A 434 -5.04 6.52 3.59
C LEU A 434 -5.99 6.62 4.77
N ALA A 435 -6.58 7.79 5.02
CA ALA A 435 -7.52 8.01 6.12
C ALA A 435 -8.83 7.25 5.93
N ARG A 436 -9.19 6.90 4.70
CA ARG A 436 -10.36 6.06 4.44
C ARG A 436 -10.03 4.63 4.86
N PRO A 437 -10.87 4.02 5.72
CA PRO A 437 -10.74 2.62 6.07
C PRO A 437 -11.20 1.75 4.89
N THR A 438 -10.50 1.78 3.77
CA THR A 438 -10.73 0.88 2.63
C THR A 438 -9.80 -0.31 2.76
N TRP A 439 -10.35 -1.52 2.86
CA TRP A 439 -9.56 -2.73 2.63
C TRP A 439 -9.23 -2.82 1.13
N SER A 440 -8.01 -3.20 0.79
CA SER A 440 -7.67 -3.57 -0.58
C SER A 440 -8.52 -4.77 -0.99
N ASN A 441 -9.26 -4.66 -2.09
CA ASN A 441 -9.96 -5.79 -2.69
C ASN A 441 -9.00 -6.88 -3.16
#